data_AF-A0A2V8A7B8-F1
#
_entry.id   AF-A0A2V8A7B8-F1
#
_cell.length_a   1.000
_cell.length_b   1.000
_cell.length_c   1.000
_cell.angle_alpha   90.00
_cell.angle_beta   90.00
_cell.angle_gamma   90.00
#
_symmetry.space_group_name_H-M   'P 1'
#
loop_
_entity.id
_entity.type
_entity.pdbx_description
1 polymer ?
#
loop_
_entity_poly.entity_id
_entity_poly.type
_entity_poly.pdbx_seq_one_letter_code
_entity_poly.pdbx_strand_id
1 'polypeptide(L)'
;VEQELFERLIGVSGIGPRVALAVLSGIEPVELIRAIERGDIARLTAIPGVGKKTSERIVLELKDRLPRPQVAAVASGGDSPSGAPELRDDLLSALVNLGYHRPLAEKAVASAITMIPEGSFERTLKQALRELAK
;
A
#
# COMPACT_ATOMS: atom_id res chain seq x y z
N VAL A 1 -4.89 12.37 1.42
CA VAL A 1 -3.70 11.49 1.38
C VAL A 1 -2.45 12.30 1.04
N GLU A 2 -2.40 12.98 -0.10
CA GLU A 2 -1.23 13.81 -0.50
C GLU A 2 -0.84 14.89 0.52
N GLN A 3 -1.80 15.67 1.02
CA GLN A 3 -1.54 16.70 2.04
C GLN A 3 -0.92 16.10 3.33
N GLU A 4 -1.40 14.94 3.75
CA GLU A 4 -0.91 14.26 4.94
C GLU A 4 0.51 13.68 4.72
N LEU A 5 0.78 13.12 3.54
CA LEU A 5 2.14 12.70 3.18
C LEU A 5 3.08 13.90 3.14
N PHE A 6 2.64 15.03 2.60
CA PHE A 6 3.43 16.25 2.55
C PHE A 6 3.86 16.68 3.97
N GLU A 7 2.90 16.75 4.90
CA GLU A 7 3.16 17.10 6.30
C GLU A 7 4.12 16.11 6.99
N ARG A 8 3.99 14.82 6.69
CA ARG A 8 4.90 13.79 7.22
C ARG A 8 6.30 13.91 6.61
N LEU A 9 6.41 14.18 5.32
CA LEU A 9 7.69 14.38 4.64
C LEU A 9 8.46 15.59 5.18
N ILE A 10 7.81 16.75 5.34
CA ILE A 10 8.47 17.94 5.91
C ILE A 10 8.84 17.78 7.39
N GLY A 11 8.21 16.82 8.09
CA GLY A 11 8.56 16.46 9.46
C GLY A 11 9.85 15.65 9.59
N VAL A 12 10.38 15.11 8.48
CA VAL A 12 11.65 14.37 8.44
C VAL A 12 12.81 15.34 8.48
N SER A 13 13.80 15.06 9.34
CA SER A 13 14.96 15.95 9.51
C SER A 13 15.72 16.14 8.19
N GLY A 14 15.85 17.38 7.72
CA GLY A 14 16.56 17.72 6.48
C GLY A 14 15.71 17.62 5.21
N ILE A 15 14.40 17.41 5.32
CA ILE A 15 13.46 17.52 4.20
C ILE A 15 12.69 18.84 4.34
N GLY A 16 12.92 19.76 3.41
CA GLY A 16 12.16 21.00 3.31
C GLY A 16 10.95 20.89 2.39
N PRO A 17 10.05 21.90 2.39
CA PRO A 17 8.86 21.94 1.54
C PRO A 17 9.13 21.69 0.06
N ARG A 18 10.25 22.22 -0.46
CA ARG A 18 10.67 22.05 -1.86
C ARG A 18 10.96 20.59 -2.22
N VAL A 19 11.63 19.87 -1.32
CA VAL A 19 11.98 18.46 -1.54
C VAL A 19 10.74 17.58 -1.37
N ALA A 20 9.89 17.87 -0.39
CA ALA A 20 8.63 17.16 -0.21
C ALA A 20 7.70 17.31 -1.43
N LEU A 21 7.60 18.50 -2.03
CA LEU A 21 6.87 18.69 -3.29
C LEU A 21 7.50 17.92 -4.45
N ALA A 22 8.83 17.92 -4.58
CA ALA A 22 9.52 17.16 -5.62
C ALA A 22 9.27 15.65 -5.49
N VAL A 23 9.23 15.14 -4.26
CA VAL A 23 8.85 13.76 -3.94
C VAL A 23 7.43 13.47 -4.40
N LEU A 24 6.44 14.24 -3.94
CA LEU A 24 5.04 14.02 -4.32
C LEU A 24 4.77 14.22 -5.82
N SER A 25 5.62 14.99 -6.52
CA SER A 25 5.53 15.17 -7.97
C SER A 25 6.21 14.05 -8.76
N GLY A 26 7.18 13.35 -8.15
CA GLY A 26 8.01 12.35 -8.81
C GLY A 26 7.55 10.91 -8.61
N ILE A 27 6.65 10.66 -7.66
CA ILE A 27 6.10 9.34 -7.35
C ILE A 27 4.66 9.47 -6.87
N GLU A 28 3.81 8.57 -7.34
CA GLU A 28 2.42 8.45 -6.90
C GLU A 28 2.34 8.23 -5.38
N PRO A 29 1.41 8.88 -4.65
CA PRO A 29 1.37 8.81 -3.18
C PRO A 29 1.25 7.39 -2.63
N VAL A 30 0.48 6.53 -3.30
CA VAL A 30 0.32 5.13 -2.91
C VAL A 30 1.63 4.36 -3.13
N GLU A 31 2.30 4.60 -4.26
CA GLU A 31 3.57 3.97 -4.59
C GLU A 31 4.72 4.46 -3.69
N LEU A 32 4.67 5.72 -3.25
CA LEU A 32 5.58 6.27 -2.26
C LEU A 32 5.44 5.58 -0.90
N ILE A 33 4.20 5.38 -0.43
CA ILE A 33 3.96 4.64 0.81
C ILE A 33 4.53 3.23 0.70
N ARG A 34 4.21 2.53 -0.40
CA ARG A 34 4.71 1.17 -0.65
C ARG A 34 6.24 1.11 -0.72
N ALA A 35 6.88 2.07 -1.38
CA ALA A 35 8.34 2.16 -1.47
C ALA A 35 8.97 2.34 -0.08
N ILE A 36 8.37 3.17 0.79
CA ILE A 36 8.83 3.38 2.15
C ILE A 36 8.64 2.13 3.01
N GLU A 37 7.48 1.49 2.94
CA GLU A 37 7.18 0.26 3.70
C GLU A 37 8.13 -0.88 3.34
N ARG A 38 8.42 -1.05 2.04
CA ARG A 38 9.36 -2.05 1.52
C ARG A 38 10.83 -1.66 1.72
N GLY A 39 11.12 -0.43 2.12
CA GLY A 39 12.48 0.09 2.23
C GLY A 39 13.21 0.17 0.89
N ASP A 40 12.46 0.43 -0.19
CA ASP A 40 12.98 0.54 -1.55
C ASP A 40 13.72 1.88 -1.75
N ILE A 41 14.96 1.91 -1.26
CA ILE A 41 15.83 3.08 -1.35
C ILE A 41 16.05 3.48 -2.80
N ALA A 42 16.22 2.49 -3.71
CA ALA A 42 16.50 2.73 -5.13
C ALA A 42 15.39 3.56 -5.77
N ARG A 43 14.12 3.18 -5.53
CA ARG A 43 12.93 3.90 -6.00
C ARG A 43 12.91 5.34 -5.49
N LEU A 44 13.22 5.56 -4.21
CA LEU A 44 13.24 6.90 -3.61
C LEU A 44 14.38 7.77 -4.15
N THR A 45 15.57 7.20 -4.40
CA THR A 45 16.69 7.93 -5.01
C THR A 45 16.47 8.32 -6.48
N ALA A 46 15.54 7.66 -7.17
CA ALA A 46 15.21 8.03 -8.55
C ALA A 46 14.49 9.39 -8.63
N ILE A 47 13.99 9.90 -7.51
CA ILE A 47 13.31 11.19 -7.44
C ILE A 47 14.34 12.33 -7.53
N PRO A 48 14.19 13.28 -8.47
CA PRO A 48 15.10 14.41 -8.59
C PRO A 48 15.19 15.21 -7.28
N GLY A 49 16.42 15.35 -6.77
CA GLY A 49 16.69 16.07 -5.52
C GLY A 49 16.62 15.21 -4.25
N VAL A 50 16.36 13.90 -4.36
CA VAL A 50 16.41 12.94 -3.25
C VAL A 50 17.66 12.06 -3.40
N GLY A 51 18.64 12.27 -2.52
CA GLY A 51 19.85 11.46 -2.49
C GLY A 51 19.71 10.23 -1.59
N LYS A 52 20.67 9.30 -1.70
CA LYS A 52 20.69 8.03 -0.93
C LYS A 52 20.49 8.23 0.58
N LYS A 53 21.19 9.20 1.17
CA LYS A 53 21.10 9.52 2.60
C LYS A 53 19.71 10.04 2.99
N THR A 54 19.07 10.79 2.10
CA THR A 54 17.71 11.28 2.31
C THR A 54 16.72 10.12 2.19
N SER A 55 16.86 9.25 1.19
CA SER A 55 16.03 8.07 1.03
C SER A 55 16.10 7.12 2.23
N GLU A 56 17.30 6.83 2.74
CA GLU A 56 17.50 6.02 3.94
C GLU A 56 16.80 6.65 5.16
N ARG A 57 16.88 7.97 5.30
CA ARG A 57 16.21 8.69 6.38
C ARG A 57 14.69 8.69 6.26
N ILE A 58 14.16 8.90 5.05
CA ILE A 58 12.72 8.80 4.75
C ILE A 58 12.23 7.42 5.19
N VAL A 59 12.91 6.35 4.78
CA VAL A 59 12.54 4.99 5.15
C VAL A 59 12.58 4.81 6.67
N LEU A 60 13.66 5.19 7.33
CA LEU A 60 13.81 5.00 8.77
C LEU A 60 12.77 5.77 9.60
N GLU A 61 12.53 7.04 9.26
CA GLU A 61 11.67 7.92 10.06
C GLU A 61 10.17 7.75 9.74
N LEU A 62 9.83 7.34 8.51
CA LEU A 62 8.43 7.24 8.07
C LEU A 62 7.87 5.82 8.05
N LYS A 63 8.69 4.76 7.99
CA LYS A 63 8.19 3.37 7.89
C LYS A 63 7.14 2.99 8.94
N ASP A 64 7.31 3.45 10.18
CA ASP A 64 6.35 3.20 11.27
C ASP A 64 5.29 4.32 11.44
N ARG A 65 5.42 5.39 10.65
CA ARG A 65 4.63 6.63 10.77
C ARG A 65 3.96 7.00 9.46
N LEU A 66 3.64 6.05 8.58
CA LEU A 66 2.86 6.34 7.37
C LEU A 66 1.36 6.09 7.59
N PRO A 67 0.50 6.91 6.97
CA PRO A 67 -0.90 6.57 6.87
C PRO A 67 -0.99 5.36 5.96
N ARG A 68 -1.49 4.23 6.49
CA ARG A 68 -1.80 3.08 5.64
C ARG A 68 -2.83 3.56 4.63
N PRO A 69 -2.52 3.53 3.32
CA PRO A 69 -3.49 3.97 2.35
C PRO A 69 -4.65 3.01 2.48
N GLN A 70 -5.86 3.54 2.74
CA GLN A 70 -7.06 2.82 2.39
C GLN A 70 -7.05 2.76 0.87
N VAL A 71 -6.39 1.75 0.31
CA VAL A 71 -6.34 1.56 -1.14
C VAL A 71 -7.75 1.12 -1.54
N ALA A 72 -8.61 2.09 -1.79
CA ALA A 72 -9.72 1.92 -2.71
C ALA A 72 -9.07 1.70 -4.09
N ALA A 73 -8.78 0.44 -4.42
CA ALA A 73 -8.34 0.04 -5.74
C ALA A 73 -9.52 0.20 -6.71
N VAL A 74 -9.71 1.42 -7.21
CA VAL A 74 -10.44 1.63 -8.45
C VAL A 74 -9.55 1.18 -9.60
N ALA A 75 -9.87 -0.02 -10.09
CA ALA A 75 -9.65 -0.54 -11.42
C ALA A 75 -8.66 0.23 -12.32
N SER A 76 -7.53 -0.41 -12.61
CA SER A 76 -6.98 -0.41 -13.96
C SER A 76 -6.42 -1.79 -14.24
N GLY A 77 -7.03 -2.46 -15.22
CA GLY A 77 -6.63 -3.79 -15.66
C GLY A 77 -5.20 -3.78 -16.15
N GLY A 78 -4.43 -4.75 -15.67
CA GLY A 78 -3.05 -4.98 -16.04
C GLY A 78 -2.68 -6.37 -15.58
N ASP A 79 -2.90 -7.33 -16.47
CA ASP A 79 -2.50 -8.72 -16.38
C ASP A 79 -1.01 -8.82 -15.98
N SER A 80 -0.71 -9.38 -14.81
CA SER A 80 0.56 -10.04 -14.51
C SER A 80 0.45 -10.92 -13.26
N PRO A 81 0.90 -12.18 -13.33
CA PRO A 81 0.82 -13.14 -12.25
C PRO A 81 2.07 -13.00 -11.37
N SER A 82 1.95 -12.39 -10.19
CA SER A 82 2.96 -12.55 -9.14
C SER A 82 2.40 -12.15 -7.80
N GLY A 83 2.51 -13.07 -6.83
CA GLY A 83 2.43 -12.75 -5.42
C GLY A 83 1.06 -12.97 -4.77
N ALA A 84 0.81 -14.19 -4.32
CA ALA A 84 -0.17 -14.49 -3.26
C ALA A 84 -0.25 -13.47 -2.09
N PRO A 85 0.85 -12.78 -1.66
CA PRO A 85 0.75 -11.68 -0.69
C PRO A 85 -0.03 -10.44 -1.18
N GLU A 86 0.09 -10.03 -2.45
CA GLU A 86 -0.62 -8.84 -2.96
C GLU A 86 -2.13 -9.09 -3.06
N LEU A 87 -2.53 -10.30 -3.51
CA LEU A 87 -3.92 -10.70 -3.58
C LEU A 87 -4.60 -10.68 -2.19
N ARG A 88 -3.88 -11.06 -1.14
CA ARG A 88 -4.40 -11.10 0.23
C ARG A 88 -4.72 -9.71 0.75
N ASP A 89 -3.80 -8.76 0.59
CA ASP A 89 -3.98 -7.39 1.08
C ASP A 89 -5.07 -6.64 0.30
N ASP A 90 -5.18 -6.90 -1.00
CA ASP A 90 -6.25 -6.34 -1.84
C ASP A 90 -7.63 -6.84 -1.38
N LEU A 91 -7.75 -8.15 -1.14
CA LEU A 91 -9.00 -8.76 -0.65
C LEU A 91 -9.37 -8.24 0.74
N LEU A 92 -8.37 -8.10 1.62
CA LEU A 92 -8.59 -7.56 2.96
C LEU A 92 -9.14 -6.14 2.92
N SER A 93 -8.51 -5.30 2.10
CA SER A 93 -8.89 -3.90 1.95
C SER A 93 -10.30 -3.77 1.38
N ALA A 94 -10.64 -4.60 0.39
CA ALA A 94 -11.99 -4.64 -0.18
C ALA A 94 -13.06 -5.00 0.87
N LEU A 95 -12.82 -6.01 1.71
CA LEU A 95 -13.77 -6.42 2.75
C LEU A 95 -13.92 -5.38 3.86
N VAL A 96 -12.82 -4.74 4.28
CA VAL A 96 -12.88 -3.66 5.27
C VAL A 96 -13.66 -2.45 4.72
N ASN A 97 -13.46 -2.10 3.44
CA ASN A 97 -14.21 -1.03 2.77
C ASN A 97 -15.69 -1.34 2.61
N LEU A 98 -16.08 -2.62 2.53
CA LEU A 98 -17.48 -3.07 2.57
C LEU A 98 -18.10 -3.00 3.98
N GLY A 99 -17.32 -2.63 5.00
CA GLY A 99 -17.77 -2.46 6.38
C GLY A 99 -17.51 -3.66 7.30
N TYR A 100 -16.78 -4.68 6.83
CA TYR A 100 -16.44 -5.83 7.67
C TYR A 100 -15.28 -5.52 8.62
N HIS A 101 -15.38 -6.02 9.85
CA HIS A 101 -14.35 -5.82 10.86
C HIS A 101 -13.06 -6.55 10.47
N ARG A 102 -11.90 -5.89 10.61
CA ARG A 102 -10.61 -6.38 10.12
C ARG A 102 -10.23 -7.82 10.53
N PRO A 103 -10.41 -8.25 11.80
CA PRO A 103 -10.11 -9.62 12.20
C PRO A 103 -11.01 -10.67 11.51
N LEU A 104 -12.26 -10.28 11.22
CA LEU A 104 -13.23 -11.13 10.54
C LEU A 104 -12.87 -11.27 9.05
N ALA A 105 -12.50 -10.15 8.42
CA ALA A 105 -12.04 -10.10 7.04
C ALA A 105 -10.76 -10.94 6.84
N GLU A 106 -9.78 -10.83 7.76
CA GLU A 106 -8.53 -11.63 7.69
C GLU A 106 -8.81 -13.12 7.68
N LYS A 107 -9.73 -13.59 8.53
CA LYS A 107 -10.11 -15.00 8.62
C LYS A 107 -10.79 -15.49 7.34
N ALA A 108 -11.70 -14.69 6.79
CA ALA A 108 -12.40 -15.03 5.55
C ALA A 108 -11.46 -15.08 4.33
N VAL A 109 -10.53 -14.12 4.22
CA VAL A 109 -9.53 -14.10 3.13
C VAL A 109 -8.57 -15.28 3.23
N ALA A 110 -8.09 -15.61 4.45
CA ALA A 110 -7.22 -16.76 4.65
C ALA A 110 -7.91 -18.09 4.24
N SER A 111 -9.19 -18.24 4.58
CA SER A 111 -9.99 -19.40 4.19
C SER A 111 -10.19 -19.44 2.67
N ALA A 112 -10.53 -18.31 2.04
CA ALA A 112 -10.76 -18.21 0.60
C ALA A 112 -9.50 -18.50 -0.23
N ILE A 113 -8.32 -18.00 0.19
CA ILE A 113 -7.04 -18.27 -0.48
C ILE A 113 -6.65 -19.74 -0.35
N THR A 114 -6.92 -20.37 0.81
CA THR A 114 -6.64 -21.80 1.01
C THR A 114 -7.53 -22.67 0.11
N MET A 115 -8.78 -22.27 -0.14
CA MET A 115 -9.69 -22.98 -1.03
C MET A 115 -9.39 -22.75 -2.51
N ILE A 116 -8.92 -21.56 -2.89
CA ILE A 116 -8.67 -21.18 -4.28
C ILE A 116 -7.28 -20.53 -4.40
N PRO A 117 -6.19 -21.31 -4.31
CA PRO A 117 -4.82 -20.79 -4.29
C PRO A 117 -4.40 -20.10 -5.60
N GLU A 118 -5.01 -20.45 -6.73
CA GLU A 118 -4.80 -19.79 -8.04
C GLU A 118 -6.07 -19.07 -8.55
N GLY A 119 -6.87 -18.55 -7.61
CA GLY A 119 -8.07 -17.79 -7.93
C GLY A 119 -7.76 -16.36 -8.36
N SER A 120 -8.41 -15.89 -9.42
CA SER A 120 -8.44 -14.45 -9.70
C SER A 120 -9.11 -13.70 -8.54
N PHE A 121 -8.71 -12.43 -8.33
CA PHE A 121 -9.23 -11.57 -7.27
C PHE A 121 -10.75 -11.64 -7.10
N GLU A 122 -11.49 -11.55 -8.20
CA GLU A 122 -12.95 -11.58 -8.18
C GLU A 122 -13.53 -12.91 -7.65
N ARG A 123 -12.92 -14.04 -8.01
CA ARG A 123 -13.36 -15.37 -7.55
C ARG A 123 -13.09 -15.53 -6.05
N THR A 124 -11.90 -15.12 -5.61
CA THR A 124 -11.50 -15.22 -4.21
C THR A 124 -12.30 -14.25 -3.32
N LEU A 125 -12.64 -13.05 -3.82
CA LEU A 125 -13.50 -12.09 -3.13
C LEU A 125 -14.93 -12.62 -2.93
N LYS A 126 -15.53 -13.17 -3.99
CA LYS A 126 -16.85 -13.81 -3.92
C LYS A 126 -16.87 -14.96 -2.90
N GLN A 127 -15.78 -15.74 -2.83
CA GLN A 127 -15.66 -16.82 -1.87
C GLN A 127 -15.48 -16.31 -0.43
N ALA A 128 -14.68 -15.27 -0.21
CA ALA A 128 -14.53 -14.66 1.11
C ALA A 128 -15.85 -14.07 1.62
N LEU A 129 -16.63 -13.42 0.76
CA LEU A 129 -17.97 -12.92 1.09
C LEU A 129 -18.96 -14.04 1.46
N ARG A 130 -18.87 -15.19 0.78
CA ARG A 130 -19.66 -16.38 1.12
C ARG A 130 -19.33 -16.96 2.49
N GLU A 131 -18.07 -16.95 2.89
CA GLU A 131 -17.66 -17.37 4.23
C GLU A 131 -18.12 -16.39 5.31
N LEU A 132 -18.18 -15.10 5.01
CA LEU A 132 -18.71 -14.09 5.95
C LEU A 132 -20.24 -14.09 6.08
N ALA A 133 -20.94 -14.66 5.10
CA ALA A 133 -22.39 -14.77 5.09
C ALA A 133 -22.91 -16.07 5.73
N LYS A 134 -22.02 -16.92 6.23
CA LYS A 134 -22.34 -18.10 7.05
C LYS A 134 -22.32 -17.75 8.53
#